data_AF-A0A0W0U4L6-F1
#
_entry.id   AF-A0A0W0U4L6-F1
#
_cell.length_a   1.000
_cell.length_b   1.000
_cell.length_c   1.000
_cell.angle_alpha   90.00
_cell.angle_beta   90.00
_cell.angle_gamma   90.00
#
_symmetry.space_group_name_H-M   'P 1'
#
loop_
_entity.id
_entity.type
_entity.pdbx_description
1 polymer ?
#
loop_
_entity_poly.entity_id
_entity_poly.type
_entity_poly.pdbx_seq_one_letter_code
_entity_poly.pdbx_strand_id
1 'polypeptide(L)'
;MNNKLVKALFYVYGLAWLVGGLLYTSAHMMSPISFSHSVIYTPEIASHFMQKLQPYWGYYAGSFIIFTIADMAVMLLGLAFRYIFGTNLYTNVAVFCFFAAGFTGVMVDLNLLACWFLMGTFKLPPEILQNFWSTFLVIQSHSAILIAWGFLIGSLGVYLVYKASGQSKIIVNSHWTKWTLVIFWLNILAVIALIYGLITTDSIPIAVILMIFMIFAAPIWSFLMIRTLKN
;
A
#
# COMPACT_ATOMS: atom_id res chain seq x y z
N MET A 1 -12.44 1.52 23.01
CA MET A 1 -11.00 1.30 22.73
C MET A 1 -10.19 1.99 23.83
N ASN A 2 -8.98 1.54 24.17
CA ASN A 2 -8.12 2.30 25.10
C ASN A 2 -6.95 2.94 24.32
N ASN A 3 -6.31 3.96 24.89
CA ASN A 3 -5.23 4.69 24.21
C ASN A 3 -4.02 3.80 23.87
N LYS A 4 -3.79 2.71 24.62
CA LYS A 4 -2.72 1.75 24.31
C LYS A 4 -2.98 1.03 22.99
N LEU A 5 -4.20 0.54 22.77
CA LEU A 5 -4.59 -0.14 21.53
C LEU A 5 -4.55 0.82 20.33
N VAL A 6 -5.03 2.05 20.49
CA VAL A 6 -4.94 3.08 19.43
C VAL A 6 -3.47 3.32 19.03
N LYS A 7 -2.58 3.51 20.01
CA LYS A 7 -1.15 3.71 19.75
C LYS A 7 -0.54 2.51 19.06
N ALA A 8 -0.87 1.29 19.51
CA ALA A 8 -0.40 0.06 18.88
C ALA A 8 -0.80 -0.01 17.40
N LEU A 9 -2.04 0.36 17.05
CA LEU A 9 -2.48 0.41 15.65
C LEU A 9 -1.64 1.38 14.80
N PHE A 10 -1.38 2.60 15.30
CA PHE A 10 -0.51 3.54 14.59
C PHE A 10 0.94 3.04 14.49
N TYR A 11 1.47 2.37 15.51
CA TYR A 11 2.80 1.76 15.44
C TYR A 11 2.84 0.66 14.37
N VAL A 12 1.86 -0.24 14.37
CA VAL A 12 1.78 -1.33 13.39
C VAL A 12 1.66 -0.76 11.98
N TYR A 13 0.74 0.17 11.74
CA TYR A 13 0.57 0.81 10.44
C TYR A 13 1.88 1.51 9.98
N GLY A 14 2.44 2.40 10.80
CA GLY A 14 3.64 3.16 10.43
C GLY A 14 4.88 2.29 10.23
N LEU A 15 5.12 1.32 11.12
CA LEU A 15 6.28 0.43 11.00
C LEU A 15 6.13 -0.59 9.86
N ALA A 16 4.92 -1.13 9.64
CA ALA A 16 4.69 -2.06 8.55
C ALA A 16 4.90 -1.38 7.19
N TRP A 17 4.38 -0.17 6.99
CA TRP A 17 4.65 0.60 5.76
C TRP A 17 6.15 0.89 5.56
N LEU A 18 6.87 1.22 6.62
CA LEU A 18 8.32 1.45 6.54
C LEU A 18 9.08 0.17 6.17
N VAL A 19 8.89 -0.91 6.92
CA VAL A 19 9.64 -2.16 6.73
C VAL A 19 9.25 -2.83 5.41
N GLY A 20 7.96 -2.86 5.08
CA GLY A 20 7.46 -3.34 3.80
C GLY A 20 8.04 -2.53 2.64
N GLY A 21 8.04 -1.20 2.75
CA GLY A 21 8.65 -0.29 1.77
C GLY A 21 10.13 -0.56 1.54
N LEU A 22 10.92 -0.69 2.62
CA LEU A 22 12.36 -0.99 2.52
C LEU A 22 12.64 -2.34 1.85
N LEU A 23 11.87 -3.38 2.20
CA LEU A 23 12.00 -4.71 1.58
C LEU A 23 11.60 -4.69 0.11
N TYR A 24 10.49 -4.03 -0.21
CA TYR A 24 9.98 -3.91 -1.58
C TYR A 24 10.93 -3.13 -2.48
N THR A 25 11.48 -2.01 -2.00
CA THR A 25 12.50 -1.23 -2.71
C THR A 25 13.77 -2.04 -2.92
N SER A 26 14.22 -2.78 -1.90
CA SER A 26 15.40 -3.66 -2.02
C SER A 26 15.18 -4.74 -3.09
N ALA A 27 14.00 -5.38 -3.09
CA ALA A 27 13.64 -6.37 -4.10
C ALA A 27 13.68 -5.78 -5.51
N HIS A 28 13.13 -4.56 -5.70
CA HIS A 28 13.13 -3.87 -6.98
C HIS A 28 14.51 -3.44 -7.47
N MET A 29 15.42 -3.08 -6.56
CA MET A 29 16.80 -2.75 -6.93
C MET A 29 17.58 -3.99 -7.38
N MET A 30 17.32 -5.15 -6.75
CA MET A 30 18.03 -6.40 -7.06
C MET A 30 17.47 -7.08 -8.31
N SER A 31 16.14 -7.09 -8.47
CA SER A 31 15.48 -7.74 -9.61
C SER A 31 14.19 -7.00 -10.00
N PRO A 32 14.30 -5.92 -10.79
CA PRO A 32 13.15 -5.10 -11.15
C PRO A 32 12.14 -5.88 -12.00
N ILE A 33 10.86 -5.67 -11.70
CA ILE A 33 9.74 -6.14 -12.53
C ILE A 33 9.52 -5.09 -13.62
N SER A 34 10.25 -5.20 -14.73
CA SER A 34 10.07 -4.30 -15.86
C SER A 34 9.00 -4.86 -16.80
N PHE A 35 8.00 -4.04 -17.07
CA PHE A 35 7.00 -4.30 -18.09
C PHE A 35 7.19 -3.32 -19.25
N SER A 36 7.22 -3.83 -20.48
CA SER A 36 7.11 -3.02 -21.69
C SER A 36 5.97 -3.50 -22.58
N HIS A 37 5.03 -2.60 -22.94
CA HIS A 37 4.02 -2.88 -23.97
C HIS A 37 4.63 -3.01 -25.37
N SER A 38 5.87 -2.55 -25.59
CA SER A 38 6.56 -2.65 -26.89
C SER A 38 7.31 -3.97 -27.09
N VAL A 39 7.38 -4.81 -26.06
CA VAL A 39 8.05 -6.11 -26.13
C VAL A 39 7.02 -7.20 -26.46
N ILE A 40 7.26 -7.91 -27.56
CA ILE A 40 6.56 -9.18 -27.84
C ILE A 40 7.17 -10.23 -26.90
N TYR A 41 6.43 -10.63 -25.87
CA TYR A 41 6.88 -11.68 -24.95
C TYR A 41 6.75 -13.04 -25.62
N THR A 42 7.82 -13.50 -26.28
CA THR A 42 7.89 -14.89 -26.72
C THR A 42 7.94 -15.83 -25.50
N PRO A 43 7.54 -17.10 -25.65
CA PRO A 43 7.69 -18.14 -24.64
C PRO A 43 9.02 -18.14 -23.88
N GLU A 44 10.11 -18.01 -24.62
CA GLU A 44 11.48 -18.07 -24.11
C GLU A 44 11.81 -16.83 -23.28
N ILE A 45 11.40 -15.65 -23.75
CA ILE A 45 11.59 -14.38 -23.03
C ILE A 45 10.81 -14.40 -21.71
N ALA A 46 9.57 -14.86 -21.72
CA ALA A 46 8.72 -15.00 -20.54
C ALA A 46 9.34 -15.95 -19.50
N SER A 47 9.77 -17.14 -19.92
CA SER A 47 10.45 -18.10 -19.05
C SER A 47 11.73 -17.52 -18.47
N HIS A 48 12.54 -16.83 -19.27
CA HIS A 48 13.78 -16.21 -18.80
C HIS A 48 13.53 -15.11 -17.75
N PHE A 49 12.52 -14.25 -17.94
CA PHE A 49 12.14 -13.27 -16.91
C PHE A 49 11.73 -13.93 -15.60
N MET A 50 10.90 -14.96 -15.68
CA MET A 50 10.43 -15.70 -14.51
C MET A 50 11.56 -16.41 -13.77
N GLN A 51 12.48 -17.04 -14.49
CA GLN A 51 13.68 -17.66 -13.92
C GLN A 51 14.60 -16.63 -13.24
N LYS A 52 14.74 -15.44 -13.82
CA LYS A 52 15.53 -14.35 -13.23
C LYS A 52 14.90 -13.82 -11.92
N LEU A 53 13.57 -13.76 -11.86
CA LEU A 53 12.83 -13.30 -10.67
C LEU A 53 12.79 -14.35 -9.57
N GLN A 54 12.81 -15.63 -9.93
CA GLN A 54 12.61 -16.74 -9.00
C GLN A 54 13.52 -16.69 -7.76
N PRO A 55 14.84 -16.43 -7.82
CA PRO A 55 15.69 -16.37 -6.63
C PRO A 55 15.28 -15.30 -5.61
N TYR A 56 14.59 -14.25 -6.05
CA TYR A 56 14.20 -13.11 -5.22
C TYR A 56 12.79 -13.24 -4.63
N TRP A 57 12.12 -14.38 -4.84
CA TRP A 57 10.73 -14.58 -4.45
C TRP A 57 10.47 -14.29 -2.97
N GLY A 58 11.42 -14.64 -2.09
CA GLY A 58 11.28 -14.48 -0.64
C GLY A 58 11.24 -13.00 -0.21
N TYR A 59 11.98 -12.13 -0.92
CA TYR A 59 11.94 -10.69 -0.65
C TYR A 59 10.57 -10.09 -1.01
N TYR A 60 10.04 -10.47 -2.18
CA TYR A 60 8.72 -10.07 -2.62
C TYR A 60 7.63 -10.62 -1.69
N ALA A 61 7.64 -11.92 -1.40
CA ALA A 61 6.69 -12.53 -0.47
C ALA A 61 6.72 -11.88 0.92
N GLY A 62 7.92 -11.63 1.46
CA GLY A 62 8.09 -10.91 2.72
C GLY A 62 7.49 -9.50 2.71
N SER A 63 7.67 -8.76 1.61
CA SER A 63 7.07 -7.43 1.46
C SER A 63 5.54 -7.47 1.50
N PHE A 64 4.91 -8.39 0.76
CA PHE A 64 3.44 -8.49 0.71
C PHE A 64 2.83 -9.03 2.01
N ILE A 65 3.55 -9.87 2.77
CA ILE A 65 3.13 -10.25 4.13
C ILE A 65 3.05 -9.01 5.04
N ILE A 66 4.05 -8.14 4.96
CA ILE A 66 4.11 -6.94 5.81
C ILE A 66 3.10 -5.90 5.36
N PHE A 67 2.92 -5.70 4.04
CA PHE A 67 1.87 -4.82 3.53
C PHE A 67 0.47 -5.32 3.92
N THR A 68 0.25 -6.65 3.92
CA THR A 68 -1.03 -7.21 4.37
C THR A 68 -1.33 -6.79 5.82
N ILE A 69 -0.32 -6.82 6.69
CA ILE A 69 -0.44 -6.34 8.09
C ILE A 69 -0.71 -4.83 8.12
N ALA A 70 -0.03 -4.06 7.27
CA ALA A 70 -0.23 -2.62 7.17
C ALA A 70 -1.67 -2.28 6.77
N ASP A 71 -2.22 -2.98 5.78
CA ASP A 71 -3.57 -2.77 5.26
C ASP A 71 -4.66 -3.28 6.22
N MET A 72 -4.40 -4.37 6.95
CA MET A 72 -5.24 -4.75 8.10
C MET A 72 -5.26 -3.65 9.16
N ALA A 73 -4.14 -3.00 9.43
CA ALA A 73 -4.10 -1.86 10.35
C ALA A 73 -4.90 -0.67 9.80
N VAL A 74 -4.83 -0.39 8.49
CA VAL A 74 -5.66 0.63 7.82
C VAL A 74 -7.14 0.38 8.08
N MET A 75 -7.63 -0.86 7.92
CA MET A 75 -9.03 -1.20 8.17
C MET A 75 -9.48 -0.82 9.59
N LEU A 76 -8.57 -0.88 10.57
CA LEU A 76 -8.84 -0.57 11.98
C LEU A 76 -8.61 0.91 12.32
N LEU A 77 -7.85 1.66 11.51
CA LEU A 77 -7.56 3.09 11.75
C LEU A 77 -8.83 3.93 11.77
N GLY A 78 -9.82 3.61 10.95
CA GLY A 78 -11.11 4.30 10.98
C GLY A 78 -11.77 4.26 12.36
N LEU A 79 -11.75 3.10 13.01
CA LEU A 79 -12.29 2.92 14.37
C LEU A 79 -11.46 3.69 15.40
N ALA A 80 -10.14 3.74 15.22
CA ALA A 80 -9.25 4.56 16.02
C ALA A 80 -9.60 6.05 15.92
N PHE A 81 -9.84 6.57 14.72
CA PHE A 81 -10.23 7.96 14.53
C PHE A 81 -11.62 8.29 15.09
N ARG A 82 -12.59 7.38 14.94
CA ARG A 82 -13.90 7.55 15.58
C ARG A 82 -13.77 7.57 17.10
N TYR A 83 -12.88 6.77 17.68
CA TYR A 83 -12.62 6.81 19.12
C TYR A 83 -11.98 8.15 19.55
N ILE A 84 -11.04 8.69 18.78
CA ILE A 84 -10.31 9.94 19.11
C ILE A 84 -11.19 11.18 18.94
N PHE A 85 -11.94 11.25 17.84
CA PHE A 85 -12.69 12.45 17.44
C PHE A 85 -14.20 12.35 17.72
N GLY A 86 -14.65 11.25 18.32
CA GLY A 86 -16.05 10.99 18.57
C GLY A 86 -16.82 10.50 17.34
N THR A 87 -18.09 10.16 17.57
CA THR A 87 -19.00 9.67 16.53
C THR A 87 -19.69 10.85 15.85
N ASN A 88 -19.40 11.07 14.57
CA ASN A 88 -20.04 12.07 13.73
C ASN A 88 -20.08 11.57 12.27
N LEU A 89 -20.71 12.34 11.37
CA LEU A 89 -20.82 11.96 9.96
C LEU A 89 -19.45 11.68 9.32
N TYR A 90 -18.47 12.56 9.55
CA TYR A 90 -17.14 12.43 8.97
C TYR A 90 -16.41 11.18 9.47
N THR A 91 -16.39 10.94 10.79
CA THR A 91 -15.75 9.73 11.35
C THR A 91 -16.50 8.46 10.99
N ASN A 92 -17.82 8.53 10.77
CA ASN A 92 -18.60 7.38 10.34
C ASN A 92 -18.27 6.95 8.91
N VAL A 93 -18.25 7.90 7.98
CA VAL A 93 -17.89 7.63 6.59
C VAL A 93 -16.41 7.27 6.47
N ALA A 94 -15.52 7.92 7.25
CA ALA A 94 -14.11 7.57 7.27
C ALA A 94 -13.85 6.11 7.66
N VAL A 95 -14.59 5.56 8.64
CA VAL A 95 -14.50 4.13 8.99
C VAL A 95 -14.75 3.24 7.78
N PHE A 96 -15.80 3.52 7.00
CA PHE A 96 -16.09 2.77 5.79
C PHE A 96 -14.97 2.91 4.75
N CYS A 97 -14.49 4.14 4.52
CA CYS A 97 -13.41 4.40 3.57
C CYS A 97 -12.13 3.64 3.94
N PHE A 98 -11.70 3.69 5.20
CA PHE A 98 -10.50 2.98 5.67
C PHE A 98 -10.66 1.47 5.59
N PHE A 99 -11.84 0.94 5.94
CA PHE A 99 -12.13 -0.48 5.79
C PHE A 99 -12.06 -0.92 4.33
N ALA A 100 -12.73 -0.22 3.42
CA ALA A 100 -12.74 -0.56 2.00
C ALA A 100 -11.35 -0.42 1.35
N ALA A 101 -10.61 0.64 1.69
CA ALA A 101 -9.24 0.84 1.21
C ALA A 101 -8.30 -0.28 1.69
N GLY A 102 -8.28 -0.56 3.00
CA GLY A 102 -7.44 -1.62 3.56
C GLY A 102 -7.86 -3.02 3.09
N PHE A 103 -9.16 -3.29 2.92
CA PHE A 103 -9.62 -4.55 2.34
C PHE A 103 -9.12 -4.74 0.90
N THR A 104 -9.15 -3.67 0.09
CA THR A 104 -8.64 -3.69 -1.28
C THR A 104 -7.14 -3.97 -1.29
N GLY A 105 -6.38 -3.33 -0.40
CA GLY A 105 -4.95 -3.56 -0.22
C GLY A 105 -4.62 -5.00 0.17
N VAL A 106 -5.30 -5.55 1.19
CA VAL A 106 -5.17 -6.96 1.59
C VAL A 106 -5.43 -7.91 0.42
N MET A 107 -6.45 -7.66 -0.39
CA MET A 107 -6.74 -8.51 -1.56
C MET A 107 -5.63 -8.46 -2.61
N VAL A 108 -5.06 -7.27 -2.85
CA VAL A 108 -3.91 -7.11 -3.74
C VAL A 108 -2.70 -7.87 -3.21
N ASP A 109 -2.36 -7.67 -1.94
CA ASP A 109 -1.21 -8.28 -1.32
C ASP A 109 -1.31 -9.80 -1.29
N LEU A 110 -2.46 -10.36 -0.94
CA LEU A 110 -2.66 -11.81 -0.91
C LEU A 110 -2.58 -12.43 -2.31
N ASN A 111 -3.12 -11.76 -3.33
CA ASN A 111 -3.01 -12.22 -4.72
C ASN A 111 -1.55 -12.24 -5.20
N LEU A 112 -0.81 -11.15 -4.93
CA LEU A 112 0.61 -11.07 -5.30
C LEU A 112 1.45 -12.06 -4.49
N LEU A 113 1.20 -12.17 -3.19
CA LEU A 113 1.85 -13.12 -2.29
C LEU A 113 1.66 -14.57 -2.76
N ALA A 114 0.45 -14.95 -3.16
CA ALA A 114 0.17 -16.28 -3.70
C ALA A 114 1.02 -16.55 -4.95
N CYS A 115 1.15 -15.58 -5.86
CA CYS A 115 2.00 -15.70 -7.04
C CYS A 115 3.48 -15.93 -6.68
N TRP A 116 4.01 -15.16 -5.73
CA TRP A 116 5.41 -15.27 -5.30
C TRP A 116 5.69 -16.60 -4.59
N PHE A 117 4.75 -17.07 -3.76
CA PHE A 117 4.86 -18.40 -3.16
C PHE A 117 4.82 -19.50 -4.21
N LEU A 118 3.90 -19.43 -5.18
CA LEU A 118 3.80 -20.42 -6.25
C LEU A 118 5.10 -20.52 -7.04
N MET A 119 5.69 -19.38 -7.42
CA MET A 119 6.95 -19.33 -8.15
C MET A 119 8.14 -19.85 -7.33
N GLY A 120 8.22 -19.50 -6.05
CA GLY A 120 9.37 -19.80 -5.19
C GLY A 120 9.38 -21.21 -4.59
N THR A 121 8.23 -21.73 -4.19
CA THR A 121 8.13 -22.98 -3.42
C THR A 121 8.06 -24.22 -4.28
N PHE A 122 7.38 -24.16 -5.43
CA PHE A 122 7.10 -25.35 -6.25
C PHE A 122 8.16 -25.67 -7.31
N LYS A 123 9.29 -24.93 -7.36
CA LYS A 123 10.36 -25.11 -8.37
C LYS A 123 9.80 -25.45 -9.76
N LEU A 124 8.95 -24.56 -10.28
CA LEU A 124 8.18 -24.80 -11.50
C LEU A 124 9.11 -25.00 -12.72
N PRO A 125 8.83 -25.99 -13.60
CA PRO A 125 9.59 -26.19 -14.83
C PRO A 125 9.39 -25.01 -15.81
N PRO A 126 10.31 -24.79 -16.76
CA PRO A 126 10.26 -23.66 -17.71
C PRO A 126 8.93 -23.53 -18.46
N GLU A 127 8.34 -24.66 -18.87
CA GLU A 127 7.06 -24.73 -19.57
C GLU A 127 5.89 -24.19 -18.73
N ILE A 128 5.90 -24.44 -17.41
CA ILE A 128 4.89 -23.90 -16.50
C ILE A 128 5.17 -22.43 -16.19
N LEU A 129 6.44 -22.04 -16.02
CA LEU A 129 6.84 -20.65 -15.81
C LEU A 129 6.42 -19.74 -16.96
N GLN A 130 6.53 -20.22 -18.20
CA GLN A 130 6.04 -19.53 -19.38
C GLN A 130 4.54 -19.20 -19.28
N ASN A 131 3.71 -20.21 -19.03
CA ASN A 131 2.25 -20.03 -18.94
C ASN A 131 1.85 -19.21 -17.71
N PHE A 132 2.67 -19.26 -16.66
CA PHE A 132 2.46 -18.48 -15.45
C PHE A 132 2.75 -16.99 -15.67
N TRP A 133 3.66 -16.60 -16.57
CA TRP A 133 3.99 -15.20 -16.83
C TRP A 133 2.79 -14.37 -17.25
N SER A 134 1.95 -14.87 -18.16
CA SER A 134 0.73 -14.16 -18.59
C SER A 134 -0.25 -13.97 -17.44
N THR A 135 -0.45 -15.00 -16.61
CA THR A 135 -1.30 -14.94 -15.41
C THR A 135 -0.75 -13.94 -14.40
N PHE A 136 0.57 -13.97 -14.17
CA PHE A 136 1.26 -13.04 -13.28
C PHE A 136 1.08 -11.60 -13.74
N LEU A 137 1.25 -11.32 -15.04
CA LEU A 137 1.02 -10.00 -15.61
C LEU A 137 -0.42 -9.52 -15.46
N VAL A 138 -1.40 -10.40 -15.72
CA VAL A 138 -2.82 -10.07 -15.52
C VAL A 138 -3.08 -9.69 -14.05
N ILE A 139 -2.54 -10.46 -13.10
CA ILE A 139 -2.69 -10.18 -11.67
C ILE A 139 -2.03 -8.85 -11.31
N GLN A 140 -0.85 -8.54 -11.85
CA GLN A 140 -0.17 -7.25 -11.63
C GLN A 140 -0.99 -6.07 -12.17
N SER A 141 -1.54 -6.17 -13.38
CA SER A 141 -2.37 -5.11 -13.97
C SER A 141 -3.67 -4.88 -13.18
N HIS A 142 -4.37 -5.96 -12.78
CA HIS A 142 -5.56 -5.84 -11.94
C HIS A 142 -5.22 -5.27 -10.57
N SER A 143 -4.07 -5.67 -10.00
CA SER A 143 -3.58 -5.15 -8.74
C SER A 143 -3.31 -3.65 -8.83
N ALA A 144 -2.70 -3.15 -9.90
CA ALA A 144 -2.47 -1.71 -10.09
C ALA A 144 -3.79 -0.91 -10.09
N ILE A 145 -4.84 -1.43 -10.74
CA ILE A 145 -6.17 -0.83 -10.75
C ILE A 145 -6.76 -0.82 -9.33
N LEU A 146 -6.72 -1.96 -8.64
CA LEU A 146 -7.23 -2.08 -7.27
C LEU A 146 -6.46 -1.18 -6.30
N ILE A 147 -5.14 -1.05 -6.43
CA ILE A 147 -4.32 -0.11 -5.67
C ILE A 147 -4.81 1.32 -5.90
N ALA A 148 -5.06 1.72 -7.16
CA ALA A 148 -5.57 3.06 -7.45
C ALA A 148 -6.94 3.30 -6.79
N TRP A 149 -7.85 2.32 -6.82
CA TRP A 149 -9.13 2.39 -6.10
C TRP A 149 -8.95 2.50 -4.59
N GLY A 150 -8.05 1.69 -4.01
CA GLY A 150 -7.72 1.71 -2.60
C GLY A 150 -7.19 3.08 -2.16
N PHE A 151 -6.24 3.66 -2.90
CA PHE A 151 -5.72 5.00 -2.62
C PHE A 151 -6.79 6.09 -2.76
N LEU A 152 -7.66 6.01 -3.77
CA LEU A 152 -8.73 6.96 -3.97
C LEU A 152 -9.72 6.94 -2.79
N ILE A 153 -10.22 5.77 -2.42
CA ILE A 153 -11.16 5.61 -1.30
C ILE A 153 -10.47 5.98 0.02
N GLY A 154 -9.22 5.55 0.21
CA GLY A 154 -8.41 5.88 1.37
C GLY A 154 -8.18 7.38 1.51
N SER A 155 -7.92 8.09 0.41
CA SER A 155 -7.77 9.56 0.41
C SER A 155 -9.03 10.27 0.91
N LEU A 156 -10.22 9.80 0.50
CA LEU A 156 -11.49 10.32 1.02
C LEU A 156 -11.57 10.12 2.54
N GLY A 157 -11.22 8.92 3.03
CA GLY A 157 -11.17 8.63 4.47
C GLY A 157 -10.22 9.57 5.23
N VAL A 158 -9.02 9.80 4.70
CA VAL A 158 -8.02 10.72 5.27
C VAL A 158 -8.54 12.16 5.29
N TYR A 159 -9.19 12.61 4.22
CA TYR A 159 -9.77 13.94 4.15
C TYR A 159 -10.91 14.13 5.16
N LEU A 160 -11.78 13.14 5.31
CA LEU A 160 -12.87 13.15 6.30
C LEU A 160 -12.32 13.21 7.73
N VAL A 161 -11.23 12.48 8.01
CA VAL A 161 -10.52 12.56 9.29
C VAL A 161 -9.90 13.94 9.50
N TYR A 162 -9.32 14.55 8.47
CA TYR A 162 -8.86 15.94 8.54
C TYR A 162 -10.01 16.88 8.93
N LYS A 163 -11.19 16.76 8.31
CA LYS A 163 -12.38 17.56 8.64
C LYS A 163 -12.86 17.34 10.07
N ALA A 164 -12.89 16.08 10.53
CA ALA A 164 -13.23 15.75 11.92
C ALA A 164 -12.22 16.33 12.91
N SER A 165 -10.93 16.30 12.58
CA SER A 165 -9.87 16.82 13.46
C SER A 165 -9.96 18.33 13.67
N GLY A 166 -10.46 19.07 12.68
CA GLY A 166 -10.71 20.52 12.80
C GLY A 166 -11.78 20.90 13.82
N GLN A 167 -12.62 19.94 14.23
CA GLN A 167 -13.63 20.14 15.27
C GLN A 167 -13.09 19.81 16.68
N SER A 168 -11.89 19.22 16.78
CA SER A 168 -11.29 18.81 18.06
C SER A 168 -10.46 19.93 18.68
N LYS A 169 -10.78 20.32 19.92
CA LYS A 169 -10.00 21.33 20.68
C LYS A 169 -8.57 20.89 21.02
N ILE A 170 -8.29 19.58 20.98
CA ILE A 170 -7.01 19.00 21.42
C ILE A 170 -5.99 18.92 20.27
N ILE A 171 -6.47 18.66 19.05
CA ILE A 171 -5.62 18.31 17.90
C ILE A 171 -5.69 19.36 16.78
N VAL A 172 -6.63 20.31 16.84
CA VAL A 172 -6.72 21.42 15.89
C VAL A 172 -5.39 22.17 15.82
N ASN A 173 -4.95 22.45 14.59
CA ASN A 173 -3.66 23.10 14.28
C ASN A 173 -2.38 22.33 14.64
N SER A 174 -2.47 21.07 15.06
CA SER A 174 -1.29 20.23 15.28
C SER A 174 -0.51 19.97 13.98
N HIS A 175 0.77 19.63 14.11
CA HIS A 175 1.58 19.16 12.97
C HIS A 175 0.96 17.91 12.33
N TRP A 176 0.31 17.05 13.12
CA TRP A 176 -0.37 15.87 12.61
C TRP A 176 -1.50 16.22 11.64
N THR A 177 -2.31 17.25 11.95
CA THR A 177 -3.39 17.71 11.08
C THR A 177 -2.85 18.22 9.73
N LYS A 178 -1.73 18.95 9.73
CA LYS A 178 -1.06 19.40 8.49
C LYS A 178 -0.54 18.21 7.67
N TRP A 179 0.11 17.25 8.33
CA TRP A 179 0.56 16.02 7.69
C TRP A 179 -0.58 15.16 7.16
N THR A 180 -1.77 15.21 7.77
CA THR A 180 -2.96 14.50 7.26
C THR A 180 -3.36 15.03 5.88
N LEU A 181 -3.25 16.34 5.62
CA LEU A 181 -3.43 16.88 4.27
C LEU A 181 -2.33 16.46 3.31
N VAL A 182 -1.08 16.35 3.78
CA VAL A 182 0.02 15.84 2.95
C VAL A 182 -0.26 14.40 2.53
N ILE A 183 -0.70 13.54 3.45
CA ILE A 183 -1.12 12.16 3.13
C ILE A 183 -2.27 12.15 2.14
N PHE A 184 -3.29 13.00 2.33
CA PHE A 184 -4.39 13.12 1.37
C PHE A 184 -3.89 13.41 -0.04
N TRP A 185 -3.07 14.45 -0.21
CA TRP A 185 -2.54 14.83 -1.52
C TRP A 185 -1.59 13.78 -2.09
N LEU A 186 -0.77 13.13 -1.27
CA LEU A 186 0.09 12.03 -1.71
C LEU A 186 -0.73 10.85 -2.24
N ASN A 187 -1.85 10.51 -1.61
CA ASN A 187 -2.74 9.46 -2.11
C ASN A 187 -3.35 9.86 -3.47
N ILE A 188 -3.78 11.12 -3.64
CA ILE A 188 -4.29 11.63 -4.92
C ILE A 188 -3.19 11.60 -5.99
N LEU A 189 -1.97 12.01 -5.66
CA LEU A 189 -0.83 11.93 -6.56
C LEU A 189 -0.49 10.49 -6.94
N ALA A 190 -0.60 9.53 -6.00
CA ALA A 190 -0.42 8.11 -6.29
C ALA A 190 -1.45 7.60 -7.29
N VAL A 191 -2.72 7.99 -7.15
CA VAL A 191 -3.78 7.66 -8.13
C VAL A 191 -3.45 8.23 -9.51
N ILE A 192 -3.07 9.50 -9.59
CA ILE A 192 -2.71 10.15 -10.85
C ILE A 192 -1.50 9.47 -11.49
N ALA A 193 -0.49 9.14 -10.70
CA ALA A 193 0.71 8.45 -11.17
C ALA A 193 0.38 7.03 -11.66
N LEU A 194 -0.52 6.31 -10.99
CA LEU A 194 -1.00 5.00 -11.42
C LEU A 194 -1.72 5.08 -12.76
N ILE A 195 -2.64 6.04 -12.91
CA ILE A 195 -3.33 6.28 -14.19
C ILE A 195 -2.32 6.64 -15.28
N TYR A 196 -1.37 7.52 -14.97
CA TYR A 196 -0.30 7.90 -15.89
C TYR A 196 0.51 6.68 -16.33
N GLY A 197 1.01 5.86 -15.41
CA GLY A 197 1.81 4.68 -15.74
C GLY A 197 1.02 3.60 -16.48
N LEU A 198 -0.30 3.49 -16.24
CA LEU A 198 -1.18 2.62 -17.04
C LEU A 198 -1.33 3.11 -18.49
N ILE A 199 -1.28 4.43 -18.72
CA ILE A 199 -1.40 5.03 -20.07
C ILE A 199 -0.05 5.02 -20.80
N THR A 200 1.04 5.41 -20.11
CA THR A 200 2.34 5.68 -20.72
C THR A 200 3.34 4.55 -20.58
N THR A 201 3.03 3.52 -19.79
CA THR A 201 3.96 2.46 -19.34
C THR A 201 5.14 2.92 -18.48
N ASP A 202 5.22 4.21 -18.16
CA ASP A 202 6.26 4.73 -17.29
C ASP A 202 5.85 4.55 -15.82
N SER A 203 6.55 3.65 -15.14
CA SER A 203 6.33 3.32 -13.73
C SER A 203 7.17 4.15 -12.77
N ILE A 204 8.08 5.00 -13.26
CA ILE A 204 8.98 5.80 -12.42
C ILE A 204 8.19 6.75 -11.50
N PRO A 205 7.18 7.51 -11.98
CA PRO A 205 6.44 8.42 -11.10
C PRO A 205 5.72 7.67 -9.97
N ILE A 206 5.15 6.50 -10.27
CA ILE A 206 4.48 5.64 -9.29
C ILE A 206 5.48 5.19 -8.22
N ALA A 207 6.63 4.65 -8.65
CA ALA A 207 7.66 4.15 -7.74
C ALA A 207 8.16 5.25 -6.79
N VAL A 208 8.41 6.46 -7.31
CA VAL A 208 8.85 7.60 -6.50
C VAL A 208 7.80 8.01 -5.47
N ILE A 209 6.54 8.17 -5.89
CA ILE A 209 5.46 8.60 -4.98
C ILE A 209 5.19 7.53 -3.91
N LEU A 210 5.14 6.26 -4.29
CA LEU A 210 4.95 5.17 -3.33
C LEU A 210 6.13 5.08 -2.38
N MET A 211 7.38 5.21 -2.83
CA MET A 211 8.54 5.22 -1.95
C MET A 211 8.47 6.37 -0.92
N ILE A 212 8.10 7.58 -1.35
CA ILE A 212 7.90 8.73 -0.45
C ILE A 212 6.81 8.42 0.58
N PHE A 213 5.71 7.83 0.14
CA PHE A 213 4.59 7.46 1.00
C PHE A 213 5.02 6.42 2.05
N MET A 214 5.61 5.31 1.61
CA MET A 214 5.94 4.15 2.45
C MET A 214 7.06 4.45 3.45
N ILE A 215 8.13 5.11 3.00
CA ILE A 215 9.34 5.31 3.81
C ILE A 215 9.21 6.55 4.72
N PHE A 216 8.52 7.59 4.28
CA PHE A 216 8.47 8.86 5.00
C PHE A 216 7.07 9.21 5.48
N ALA A 217 6.09 9.29 4.56
CA ALA A 217 4.83 9.93 4.89
C ALA A 217 4.00 9.12 5.90
N ALA A 218 3.74 7.84 5.64
CA ALA A 218 2.97 6.98 6.54
C ALA A 218 3.65 6.82 7.92
N PRO A 219 4.97 6.57 8.03
CA PRO A 219 5.66 6.51 9.32
C PRO A 219 5.61 7.82 10.11
N ILE A 220 5.88 8.97 9.45
CA ILE A 220 5.85 10.29 10.11
C ILE A 220 4.44 10.60 10.60
N TRP A 221 3.42 10.40 9.75
CA TRP A 221 2.03 10.66 10.11
C TRP A 221 1.58 9.82 11.31
N SER A 222 1.99 8.55 11.36
CA SER A 222 1.71 7.65 12.48
C SER A 222 2.38 8.09 13.77
N PHE A 223 3.68 8.40 13.69
CA PHE A 223 4.46 8.86 14.83
C PHE A 223 3.92 10.16 15.43
N LEU A 224 3.55 11.11 14.58
CA LEU A 224 2.93 12.37 15.02
C LEU A 224 1.62 12.12 15.77
N MET A 225 0.78 11.18 15.31
CA MET A 225 -0.45 10.84 16.02
C MET A 225 -0.16 10.24 17.40
N ILE A 226 0.77 9.29 17.48
CA ILE A 226 1.17 8.65 18.73
C ILE A 226 1.66 9.69 19.75
N ARG A 227 2.42 10.71 19.31
CA ARG A 227 2.87 11.81 20.16
C ARG A 227 1.72 12.69 20.66
N THR A 228 0.70 12.90 19.82
CA THR A 228 -0.49 13.67 20.21
C THR A 228 -1.36 12.90 21.20
N LEU A 229 -1.39 11.57 21.11
CA LEU A 229 -2.16 10.69 22.00
C LEU A 229 -1.53 10.50 23.40
N LYS A 230 -0.73 11.43 23.92
CA LYS A 230 -0.10 11.30 25.25
C LYS A 230 -1.16 11.04 26.34
N ASN A 231 -0.72 10.27 27.36
CA ASN A 231 -1.51 9.81 28.51
C ASN A 231 -2.29 10.94 29.16
#